data_AF-A0A0T5Z1C7-F1
#
_entry.id   AF-A0A0T5Z1C7-F1
#
_cell.length_a   1.000
_cell.length_b   1.000
_cell.length_c   1.000
_cell.angle_alpha   90.00
_cell.angle_beta   90.00
_cell.angle_gamma   90.00
#
_symmetry.space_group_name_H-M   'P 1'
#
loop_
_entity.id
_entity.type
_entity.pdbx_description
1 polymer ?
#
loop_
_entity_poly.entity_id
_entity_poly.type
_entity_poly.pdbx_seq_one_letter_code
_entity_poly.pdbx_strand_id
1 'polypeptide(L)'
;MGLVMSDPGWLLCGVQLEETPFLQAVIDAHQTIYQEHFADELMLNHQLGIQLRAYRELDDWRLLLILTPWMLSRLIFPRSDPGIPIPAAWQQQQREEAEYQLLGPAVELAMLGQNQRAHLNYYPQLGHYLLQPIALNMQQYDSAEAVFEAWNEVITTRDQNMKKLQRDCPWQKELSRREFFGRLSR
;
A
#
# COMPACT_ATOMS: atom_id res chain seq x y z
N MET A 1 -3.04 -38.84 15.88
CA MET A 1 -3.95 -37.72 16.18
C MET A 1 -3.31 -36.50 15.55
N GLY A 2 -3.66 -36.19 14.30
CA GLY A 2 -3.04 -35.10 13.55
C GLY A 2 -3.56 -33.78 14.11
N LEU A 3 -2.65 -32.94 14.60
CA LEU A 3 -2.96 -31.54 14.87
C LEU A 3 -3.37 -30.92 13.53
N VAL A 4 -4.63 -30.53 13.41
CA VAL A 4 -5.05 -29.59 12.37
C VAL A 4 -4.35 -28.30 12.74
N MET A 5 -3.15 -28.08 12.21
CA MET A 5 -2.54 -26.76 12.19
C MET A 5 -3.45 -25.92 11.31
N SER A 6 -4.33 -25.16 11.94
CA SER A 6 -5.01 -24.04 11.30
C SER A 6 -3.92 -23.24 10.58
N ASP A 7 -4.04 -23.13 9.26
CA ASP A 7 -3.15 -22.33 8.44
C ASP A 7 -3.10 -20.93 9.08
N PRO A 8 -1.93 -20.41 9.49
CA PRO A 8 -1.86 -19.11 10.14
C PRO A 8 -2.16 -18.04 9.09
N GLY A 9 -3.46 -17.76 8.94
CA GLY A 9 -3.99 -16.82 7.98
C GLY A 9 -3.68 -15.37 8.34
N TRP A 10 -4.23 -14.46 7.56
CA TRP A 10 -4.06 -13.03 7.76
C TRP A 10 -4.54 -12.59 9.15
N LEU A 11 -3.65 -11.97 9.92
CA LEU A 11 -4.03 -11.17 11.08
C LEU A 11 -4.49 -9.79 10.61
N LEU A 12 -5.76 -9.50 10.79
CA LEU A 12 -6.39 -8.28 10.26
C LEU A 12 -6.36 -7.16 11.31
N CYS A 13 -5.86 -5.97 10.92
CA CYS A 13 -5.86 -4.79 11.78
C CYS A 13 -7.28 -4.27 12.02
N GLY A 14 -7.71 -4.08 13.27
CA GLY A 14 -8.83 -3.19 13.59
C GLY A 14 -10.09 -3.37 12.73
N VAL A 15 -10.48 -4.60 12.40
CA VAL A 15 -11.63 -4.88 11.50
C VAL A 15 -12.92 -4.27 12.03
N GLN A 16 -13.07 -4.24 13.35
CA GLN A 16 -14.22 -3.69 14.07
C GLN A 16 -14.06 -2.20 14.44
N LEU A 17 -12.92 -1.59 14.09
CA LEU A 17 -12.69 -0.18 14.39
C LEU A 17 -13.32 0.68 13.30
N GLU A 18 -14.03 1.71 13.73
CA GLU A 18 -14.42 2.84 12.90
C GLU A 18 -13.19 3.61 12.40
N GLU A 19 -13.40 4.51 11.44
CA GLU A 19 -12.33 5.23 10.75
C GLU A 19 -11.36 5.94 11.71
N THR A 20 -11.83 6.85 12.57
CA THR A 20 -10.94 7.65 13.43
C THR A 20 -10.08 6.80 14.38
N PRO A 21 -10.64 5.83 15.15
CA PRO A 21 -9.82 4.94 15.96
C PRO A 21 -8.83 4.09 15.15
N PHE A 22 -9.23 3.63 13.96
CA PHE A 22 -8.35 2.87 13.07
C PHE A 22 -7.16 3.71 12.60
N LEU A 23 -7.41 4.93 12.11
CA LEU A 23 -6.37 5.84 11.64
C LEU A 23 -5.40 6.22 12.77
N GLN A 24 -5.92 6.43 13.99
CA GLN A 24 -5.08 6.70 15.16
C GLN A 24 -4.17 5.50 15.47
N ALA A 25 -4.70 4.27 15.46
CA ALA A 25 -3.91 3.06 15.69
C ALA A 25 -2.77 2.92 14.66
N VAL A 26 -3.01 3.29 13.40
CA VAL A 26 -1.97 3.31 12.36
C VAL A 26 -0.88 4.33 12.67
N ILE A 27 -1.24 5.55 13.10
CA ILE A 27 -0.28 6.58 13.50
C ILE A 27 0.55 6.10 14.69
N ASP A 28 -0.10 5.60 15.74
CA ASP A 28 0.57 5.16 16.97
C ASP A 28 1.55 4.01 16.71
N ALA A 29 1.17 3.06 15.84
CA ALA A 29 2.06 1.98 15.42
C ALA A 29 3.30 2.52 14.68
N HIS A 30 3.13 3.49 13.78
CA HIS A 30 4.27 4.08 13.07
C HIS A 30 5.13 4.97 13.97
N GLN A 31 4.54 5.63 14.97
CA GLN A 31 5.31 6.33 16.00
C GLN A 31 6.16 5.35 16.80
N THR A 32 5.61 4.19 17.15
CA THR A 32 6.35 3.11 17.83
C THR A 32 7.51 2.62 16.96
N ILE A 33 7.24 2.29 15.68
CA ILE A 33 8.27 1.91 14.70
C ILE A 33 9.38 2.96 14.63
N TYR A 34 9.00 4.24 14.59
CA TYR A 34 9.98 5.33 14.55
C TYR A 34 10.89 5.31 15.77
N GLN A 35 10.30 5.25 16.97
CA GLN A 35 11.07 5.28 18.22
C GLN A 35 11.97 4.05 18.38
N GLU A 36 11.50 2.87 17.98
CA GLU A 36 12.22 1.61 18.16
C GLU A 36 13.30 1.36 17.12
N HIS A 37 13.13 1.86 15.88
CA HIS A 37 13.98 1.45 14.76
C HIS A 37 14.62 2.60 13.98
N PHE A 38 14.14 3.83 14.13
CA PHE A 38 14.51 4.93 13.24
C PHE A 38 14.87 6.24 13.95
N ALA A 39 14.73 6.33 15.28
CA ALA A 39 14.96 7.57 16.01
C ALA A 39 16.41 8.08 15.89
N ASP A 40 17.37 7.16 15.81
CA ASP A 40 18.82 7.46 15.74
C ASP A 40 19.38 7.41 14.30
N GLU A 41 18.53 7.19 13.29
CA GLU A 41 18.95 6.99 11.90
C GLU A 41 19.27 8.31 11.19
N LEU A 42 20.56 8.67 11.16
CA LEU A 42 21.09 9.95 10.63
C LEU A 42 20.64 10.32 9.21
N MET A 43 20.26 9.32 8.40
CA MET A 43 19.87 9.53 7.01
C MET A 43 18.36 9.76 6.83
N LEU A 44 17.59 9.91 7.91
CA LEU A 44 16.17 10.21 7.83
C LEU A 44 15.85 11.69 8.03
N ASN A 45 14.70 12.10 7.53
CA ASN A 45 14.21 13.45 7.76
C ASN A 45 13.38 13.52 9.04
N HIS A 46 14.06 13.64 10.18
CA HIS A 46 13.43 13.70 11.50
C HIS A 46 12.57 14.96 11.73
N GLN A 47 12.62 15.95 10.82
CA GLN A 47 11.76 17.13 10.90
C GLN A 47 10.33 16.81 10.45
N LEU A 48 10.15 15.75 9.66
CA LEU A 48 8.83 15.31 9.22
C LEU A 48 8.15 14.53 10.33
N GLY A 49 6.90 14.90 10.62
CA GLY A 49 6.03 14.09 11.45
C GLY A 49 5.46 12.88 10.69
N ILE A 50 4.77 12.01 11.44
CA ILE A 50 3.94 10.95 10.86
C ILE A 50 2.56 11.54 10.58
N GLN A 51 2.11 11.48 9.33
CA GLN A 51 0.83 12.07 8.92
C GLN A 51 0.05 11.16 7.97
N LEU A 52 -1.26 11.05 8.19
CA LEU A 52 -2.21 10.46 7.26
C LEU A 52 -2.89 11.58 6.47
N ARG A 53 -2.94 11.45 5.13
CA ARG A 53 -3.56 12.48 4.26
C ARG A 53 -4.74 12.02 3.45
N ALA A 54 -4.84 10.73 3.18
CA ALA A 54 -5.94 10.17 2.43
C ALA A 54 -6.36 8.87 3.07
N TYR A 55 -7.67 8.68 3.18
CA TYR A 55 -8.31 7.43 3.56
C TYR A 55 -9.41 7.11 2.56
N ARG A 56 -9.52 5.85 2.16
CA ARG A 56 -10.58 5.37 1.29
C ARG A 56 -10.90 3.92 1.60
N GLU A 57 -12.18 3.60 1.63
CA GLU A 57 -12.65 2.22 1.57
C GLU A 57 -12.94 1.84 0.11
N LEU A 58 -12.45 0.68 -0.32
CA LEU A 58 -12.70 0.09 -1.63
C LEU A 58 -12.98 -1.39 -1.45
N ASP A 59 -14.25 -1.78 -1.61
CA ASP A 59 -14.71 -3.14 -1.35
C ASP A 59 -14.24 -3.63 0.04
N ASP A 60 -13.45 -4.69 0.11
CA ASP A 60 -12.90 -5.26 1.34
C ASP A 60 -11.55 -4.63 1.77
N TRP A 61 -11.19 -3.47 1.23
CA TRP A 61 -9.90 -2.83 1.50
C TRP A 61 -10.04 -1.44 2.13
N ARG A 62 -9.16 -1.15 3.08
CA ARG A 62 -8.88 0.19 3.58
C ARG A 62 -7.54 0.66 3.04
N LEU A 63 -7.57 1.73 2.26
CA LEU A 63 -6.39 2.33 1.65
C LEU A 63 -6.09 3.64 2.32
N LEU A 64 -4.83 3.85 2.68
CA LEU A 64 -4.39 5.10 3.26
C LEU A 64 -3.06 5.56 2.68
N LEU A 65 -2.88 6.88 2.64
CA LEU A 65 -1.61 7.51 2.29
C LEU A 65 -0.95 8.02 3.57
N ILE A 66 0.23 7.49 3.88
CA ILE A 66 1.00 7.84 5.07
C ILE A 66 2.34 8.49 4.67
N LEU A 67 2.63 9.61 5.32
CA LEU A 67 3.95 10.24 5.35
C LEU A 67 4.63 9.88 6.67
N THR A 68 5.91 9.56 6.58
CA THR A 68 6.81 9.27 7.70
C THR A 68 8.17 9.93 7.42
N PRO A 69 9.05 10.07 8.43
CA PRO A 69 10.43 10.51 8.23
C PRO A 69 11.24 9.75 7.18
N TRP A 70 10.87 8.49 6.90
CA TRP A 70 11.60 7.61 5.98
C TRP A 70 10.93 7.40 4.64
N MET A 71 9.61 7.61 4.53
CA MET A 71 8.90 7.41 3.26
C MET A 71 7.55 8.10 3.17
N LEU A 72 7.14 8.35 1.94
CA LEU A 72 5.74 8.46 1.55
C LEU A 72 5.29 7.11 0.99
N SER A 73 4.22 6.53 1.51
CA SER A 73 3.73 5.22 1.06
C SER A 73 2.21 5.10 1.12
N ARG A 74 1.67 4.19 0.33
CA ARG A 74 0.28 3.73 0.46
C ARG A 74 0.27 2.46 1.30
N LEU A 75 -0.55 2.45 2.35
CA LEU A 75 -0.85 1.22 3.09
C LEU A 75 -2.23 0.71 2.68
N ILE A 76 -2.37 -0.61 2.62
CA ILE A 76 -3.58 -1.28 2.20
C ILE A 76 -3.87 -2.39 3.21
N PHE A 77 -5.00 -2.27 3.88
CA PHE A 77 -5.43 -3.17 4.95
C PHE A 77 -6.67 -3.94 4.50
N PRO A 78 -6.63 -5.28 4.52
CA PRO A 78 -7.83 -6.07 4.28
C PRO A 78 -8.84 -5.95 5.43
N ARG A 79 -10.14 -6.02 5.12
CA ARG A 79 -11.23 -6.20 6.10
C ARG A 79 -11.63 -7.67 6.28
N SER A 80 -11.27 -8.52 5.31
CA SER A 80 -11.48 -9.97 5.29
C SER A 80 -10.20 -10.65 4.76
N ASP A 81 -10.05 -11.97 4.92
CA ASP A 81 -8.89 -12.67 4.36
C ASP A 81 -8.82 -12.47 2.84
N PRO A 82 -7.76 -11.84 2.31
CA PRO A 82 -7.66 -11.53 0.88
C PRO A 82 -7.28 -12.75 0.02
N GLY A 83 -7.02 -13.92 0.62
CA GLY A 83 -6.60 -15.13 -0.09
C GLY A 83 -5.19 -15.03 -0.69
N ILE A 84 -4.42 -14.01 -0.31
CA ILE A 84 -3.03 -13.85 -0.72
C ILE A 84 -2.16 -14.73 0.18
N PRO A 85 -1.38 -15.68 -0.38
CA PRO A 85 -0.51 -16.55 0.43
C PRO A 85 0.52 -15.76 1.23
N ILE A 86 0.67 -16.11 2.52
CA ILE A 86 1.69 -15.54 3.41
C ILE A 86 2.93 -16.46 3.36
N PRO A 87 4.10 -15.98 2.89
CA PRO A 87 5.34 -16.76 2.96
C PRO A 87 5.66 -17.13 4.41
N ALA A 88 6.22 -18.32 4.65
CA ALA A 88 6.46 -18.83 6.00
C ALA A 88 7.23 -17.84 6.91
N ALA A 89 8.28 -17.19 6.39
CA ALA A 89 9.07 -16.21 7.13
C ALA A 89 8.32 -14.87 7.42
N TRP A 90 7.13 -14.69 6.84
CA TRP A 90 6.25 -13.54 7.04
C TRP A 90 4.99 -13.86 7.85
N GLN A 91 4.87 -15.10 8.35
CA GLN A 91 3.85 -15.45 9.33
C GLN A 91 4.16 -14.79 10.68
N GLN A 92 3.11 -14.50 11.45
CA GLN A 92 3.17 -13.84 12.76
C GLN A 92 4.33 -14.37 13.64
N GLN A 93 4.33 -15.68 13.91
CA GLN A 93 5.29 -16.30 14.83
C GLN A 93 6.74 -16.06 14.41
N GLN A 94 7.02 -16.08 13.11
CA GLN A 94 8.37 -15.81 12.60
C GLN A 94 8.71 -14.32 12.65
N ARG A 95 7.71 -13.46 12.46
CA ARG A 95 7.91 -12.01 12.39
C ARG A 95 8.03 -11.32 13.74
N GLU A 96 7.44 -11.87 14.80
CA GLU A 96 7.56 -11.36 16.17
C GLU A 96 8.98 -11.50 16.74
N GLU A 97 9.74 -12.50 16.28
CA GLU A 97 11.11 -12.77 16.74
C GLU A 97 12.20 -12.19 15.82
N ALA A 98 11.82 -11.78 14.61
CA ALA A 98 12.76 -11.31 13.59
C ALA A 98 12.99 -9.80 13.65
N GLU A 99 14.19 -9.36 13.24
CA GLU A 99 14.51 -7.95 13.08
C GLU A 99 13.50 -7.23 12.19
N TYR A 100 13.18 -5.98 12.56
CA TYR A 100 12.24 -5.15 11.81
C TYR A 100 12.71 -4.97 10.37
N GLN A 101 11.79 -5.16 9.43
CA GLN A 101 12.03 -4.95 8.01
C GLN A 101 10.97 -3.99 7.47
N LEU A 102 11.42 -2.92 6.82
CA LEU A 102 10.55 -1.90 6.25
C LEU A 102 9.71 -2.43 5.07
N LEU A 103 10.32 -3.31 4.25
CA LEU A 103 9.68 -3.88 3.06
C LEU A 103 9.81 -5.40 3.10
N GLY A 104 8.69 -6.09 3.27
CA GLY A 104 8.65 -7.54 3.07
C GLY A 104 8.55 -7.96 1.59
N PRO A 105 8.17 -9.22 1.30
CA PRO A 105 8.18 -9.78 -0.04
C PRO A 105 7.13 -9.10 -0.91
N ALA A 106 7.49 -8.92 -2.18
CA ALA A 106 6.55 -8.41 -3.16
C ALA A 106 5.49 -9.48 -3.47
N VAL A 107 4.23 -9.10 -3.36
CA VAL A 107 3.06 -9.91 -3.71
C VAL A 107 2.24 -9.20 -4.78
N GLU A 108 1.48 -9.99 -5.55
CA GLU A 108 0.51 -9.46 -6.49
C GLU A 108 -0.83 -9.23 -5.80
N LEU A 109 -1.46 -8.09 -6.12
CA LEU A 109 -2.75 -7.66 -5.61
C LEU A 109 -3.64 -7.31 -6.80
N ALA A 110 -4.75 -8.01 -6.96
CA ALA A 110 -5.79 -7.61 -7.90
C ALA A 110 -6.73 -6.61 -7.21
N MET A 111 -6.74 -5.35 -7.68
CA MET A 111 -7.58 -4.30 -7.11
C MET A 111 -8.04 -3.34 -8.22
N LEU A 112 -9.33 -2.97 -8.20
CA LEU A 112 -9.96 -2.11 -9.22
C LEU A 112 -9.74 -2.61 -10.67
N GLY A 113 -9.77 -3.93 -10.88
CA GLY A 113 -9.56 -4.53 -12.20
C GLY A 113 -8.13 -4.43 -12.74
N GLN A 114 -7.16 -4.08 -11.90
CA GLN A 114 -5.75 -4.01 -12.26
C GLN A 114 -4.91 -4.87 -11.31
N ASN A 115 -3.92 -5.57 -11.87
CA ASN A 115 -2.89 -6.21 -11.07
C ASN A 115 -1.87 -5.16 -10.65
N GLN A 116 -1.67 -5.06 -9.34
CA GLN A 116 -0.69 -4.20 -8.72
C GLN A 116 0.33 -5.05 -7.96
N ARG A 117 1.48 -4.46 -7.68
CA ARG A 117 2.47 -5.05 -6.76
C ARG A 117 2.50 -4.25 -5.48
N ALA A 118 2.62 -4.95 -4.35
CA ALA A 118 2.79 -4.36 -3.04
C ALA A 118 3.71 -5.27 -2.20
N HIS A 119 4.25 -4.75 -1.12
CA HIS A 119 5.05 -5.50 -0.17
C HIS A 119 4.16 -5.98 0.98
N LEU A 120 4.15 -7.29 1.23
CA LEU A 120 3.52 -7.87 2.41
C LEU A 120 4.35 -7.49 3.63
N ASN A 121 3.71 -6.86 4.61
CA ASN A 121 4.33 -6.49 5.88
C ASN A 121 3.50 -7.01 7.04
N TYR A 122 4.16 -7.09 8.19
CA TYR A 122 3.55 -7.43 9.46
C TYR A 122 4.13 -6.52 10.53
N TYR A 123 3.26 -6.01 11.41
CA TYR A 123 3.67 -5.36 12.65
C TYR A 123 2.67 -5.72 13.75
N PRO A 124 3.08 -6.02 15.00
CA PRO A 124 2.19 -6.60 16.01
C PRO A 124 0.88 -5.82 16.24
N GLN A 125 0.95 -4.49 16.25
CA GLN A 125 -0.19 -3.58 16.44
C GLN A 125 -1.08 -3.48 15.18
N LEU A 126 -0.54 -3.83 14.01
CA LEU A 126 -1.20 -3.68 12.71
C LEU A 126 -1.59 -5.02 12.07
N GLY A 127 -1.14 -6.16 12.59
CA GLY A 127 -1.24 -7.43 11.88
C GLY A 127 -0.56 -7.35 10.50
N HIS A 128 -1.11 -8.09 9.53
CA HIS A 128 -0.62 -8.12 8.16
C HIS A 128 -1.25 -7.01 7.33
N TYR A 129 -0.43 -6.32 6.54
CA TYR A 129 -0.85 -5.26 5.65
C TYR A 129 0.02 -5.22 4.40
N LEU A 130 -0.45 -4.56 3.35
CA LEU A 130 0.33 -4.33 2.15
C LEU A 130 0.83 -2.89 2.11
N LEU A 131 2.05 -2.71 1.62
CA LEU A 131 2.73 -1.41 1.51
C LEU A 131 3.19 -1.19 0.07
N GLN A 132 2.85 -0.04 -0.50
CA GLN A 132 3.37 0.42 -1.78
C GLN A 132 4.20 1.70 -1.57
N PRO A 133 5.54 1.62 -1.68
CA PRO A 133 6.39 2.80 -1.59
C PRO A 133 6.08 3.75 -2.73
N ILE A 134 5.95 5.04 -2.40
CA ILE A 134 5.82 6.11 -3.40
C ILE A 134 7.15 6.87 -3.50
N ALA A 135 7.74 7.21 -2.36
CA ALA A 135 9.07 7.81 -2.27
C ALA A 135 9.77 7.33 -0.99
N LEU A 136 11.03 6.93 -1.10
CA LEU A 136 11.84 6.38 -0.01
C LEU A 136 12.95 7.33 0.47
N ASN A 137 13.12 8.48 -0.19
CA ASN A 137 14.09 9.49 0.23
C ASN A 137 13.35 10.77 0.60
N MET A 138 13.21 11.01 1.91
CA MET A 138 12.54 12.18 2.44
C MET A 138 13.48 13.36 2.76
N GLN A 139 14.80 13.17 2.68
CA GLN A 139 15.79 14.18 3.08
C GLN A 139 15.65 15.50 2.31
N GLN A 140 15.18 15.42 1.06
CA GLN A 140 15.08 16.57 0.16
C GLN A 140 13.89 17.50 0.45
N TYR A 141 13.00 17.15 1.38
CA TYR A 141 11.78 17.91 1.63
C TYR A 141 11.87 18.68 2.95
N ASP A 142 11.65 19.98 2.90
CA ASP A 142 11.72 20.84 4.10
C ASP A 142 10.47 20.74 4.99
N SER A 143 9.37 20.19 4.45
CA SER A 143 8.10 20.05 5.18
C SER A 143 7.20 18.96 4.60
N ALA A 144 6.17 18.58 5.36
CA ALA A 144 5.14 17.66 4.89
C ALA A 144 4.39 18.24 3.68
N GLU A 145 4.09 19.54 3.71
CA GLU A 145 3.46 20.27 2.61
C GLU A 145 4.28 20.12 1.32
N ALA A 146 5.60 20.30 1.39
CA ALA A 146 6.49 20.13 0.24
C ALA A 146 6.46 18.70 -0.35
N VAL A 147 6.36 17.67 0.51
CA VAL A 147 6.22 16.27 0.05
C VAL A 147 4.92 16.10 -0.74
N PHE A 148 3.80 16.60 -0.21
CA PHE A 148 2.49 16.42 -0.84
C PHE A 148 2.31 17.28 -2.09
N GLU A 149 2.89 18.48 -2.13
CA GLU A 149 2.94 19.29 -3.35
C GLU A 149 3.68 18.57 -4.48
N ALA A 150 4.87 18.04 -4.19
CA ALA A 150 5.63 17.23 -5.15
C ALA A 150 4.86 15.98 -5.60
N TRP A 151 4.17 15.31 -4.68
CA TRP A 151 3.34 14.15 -5.03
C TRP A 151 2.13 14.51 -5.90
N ASN A 152 1.46 15.63 -5.62
CA ASN A 152 0.36 16.12 -6.44
C ASN A 152 0.82 16.46 -7.87
N GLU A 153 2.02 16.99 -8.02
CA GLU A 153 2.63 17.22 -9.34
C GLU A 153 2.87 15.91 -10.10
N VAL A 154 3.34 14.85 -9.42
CA VAL A 154 3.51 13.51 -10.00
C VAL A 154 2.17 12.93 -10.46
N ILE A 155 1.12 13.02 -9.63
CA ILE A 155 -0.24 12.58 -10.01
C ILE A 155 -0.71 13.37 -11.23
N THR A 156 -0.58 14.70 -11.19
CA THR A 156 -1.04 15.59 -12.26
C THR A 156 -0.32 15.30 -13.58
N THR A 157 0.99 15.08 -13.53
CA THR A 157 1.81 14.72 -14.69
C THR A 157 1.41 13.34 -15.23
N ARG A 158 1.15 12.37 -14.36
CA ARG A 158 0.64 11.05 -14.77
C ARG A 158 -0.72 11.15 -15.46
N ASP A 159 -1.64 11.94 -14.92
CA ASP A 159 -2.97 12.14 -15.51
C ASP A 159 -2.88 12.84 -16.86
N GLN A 160 -2.01 13.85 -16.98
CA GLN A 160 -1.74 14.53 -18.24
C GLN A 160 -1.12 13.57 -19.27
N ASN A 161 -0.17 12.74 -18.88
CA ASN A 161 0.44 11.73 -19.75
C ASN A 161 -0.55 10.65 -20.16
N MET A 162 -1.43 10.19 -19.26
CA MET A 162 -2.51 9.26 -19.60
C MET A 162 -3.51 9.88 -20.59
N LYS A 163 -3.87 11.15 -20.40
CA LYS A 163 -4.72 11.89 -21.35
C LYS A 163 -4.04 12.09 -22.71
N LYS A 164 -2.72 12.32 -22.73
CA LYS A 164 -1.91 12.40 -23.95
C LYS A 164 -1.83 11.04 -24.65
N LEU A 165 -1.50 9.95 -23.93
CA LEU A 165 -1.50 8.58 -24.45
C LEU A 165 -2.88 8.15 -24.99
N GLN A 166 -3.98 8.55 -24.34
CA GLN A 166 -5.34 8.33 -24.87
C GLN A 166 -5.61 9.13 -26.15
N ARG A 167 -5.02 10.33 -26.30
CA ARG A 167 -5.10 11.13 -27.54
C ARG A 167 -4.19 10.59 -28.64
N ASP A 168 -3.01 10.10 -28.27
CA ASP A 168 -1.93 9.64 -29.15
C ASP A 168 -2.01 8.14 -29.49
N CYS A 169 -3.05 7.43 -29.04
CA CYS A 169 -3.45 6.10 -29.50
C CYS A 169 -4.60 6.16 -30.54
N PRO A 170 -4.38 6.62 -31.79
CA PRO A 170 -5.36 6.46 -32.88
C PRO A 170 -5.66 4.99 -33.25
N TRP A 171 -4.84 4.04 -32.80
CA TRP A 171 -4.95 2.62 -33.17
C TRP A 171 -6.07 1.84 -32.45
N GLN A 172 -6.62 2.33 -31.33
CA GLN A 172 -7.75 1.67 -30.66
C GLN A 172 -9.11 1.87 -31.37
N LYS A 173 -9.21 2.78 -32.35
CA LYS A 173 -10.40 2.93 -33.20
C LYS A 173 -10.48 1.93 -34.36
N GLU A 174 -9.40 1.22 -34.69
CA GLU A 174 -9.39 0.24 -35.77
C GLU A 174 -9.60 -1.21 -35.30
N LEU A 175 -9.24 -1.54 -34.06
CA LEU A 175 -9.51 -2.88 -33.49
C LEU A 175 -10.98 -3.08 -33.08
N SER A 176 -11.67 -2.01 -32.68
CA SER A 176 -13.12 -2.06 -32.36
C SER A 176 -14.02 -2.19 -33.59
N ARG A 177 -13.55 -1.81 -34.79
CA ARG A 177 -14.32 -1.99 -36.04
C ARG A 177 -14.18 -3.38 -36.67
N ARG A 178 -13.05 -4.07 -36.48
CA ARG A 178 -12.85 -5.42 -37.02
C ARG A 178 -13.48 -6.54 -36.20
N GLU A 179 -13.75 -6.32 -34.92
CA GLU A 179 -14.47 -7.29 -34.08
C GLU A 179 -16.01 -7.16 -34.15
N PHE A 180 -16.55 -6.07 -34.72
CA PHE A 180 -18.00 -5.83 -34.80
C PHE A 180 -18.67 -6.37 -36.08
N PHE A 181 -17.92 -6.74 -37.13
CA PHE A 181 -18.49 -7.29 -38.38
C PHE A 181 -18.31 -8.82 -38.54
N GLY A 182 -17.78 -9.52 -37.53
CA GLY A 182 -17.67 -10.98 -37.53
C GLY A 182 -18.93 -11.74 -37.08
N ARG A 183 -20.03 -11.05 -36.75
CA ARG A 183 -21.26 -11.66 -36.21
C ARG A 183 -22.54 -11.38 -37.01
N LEU A 184 -22.43 -11.18 -38.31
CA LEU A 184 -23.58 -11.20 -39.24
C LEU A 184 -23.26 -12.10 -40.44
N SER A 185 -23.17 -13.41 -40.19
CA SER A 185 -23.36 -14.44 -41.21
C SER A 185 -23.54 -15.81 -40.54
N ARG A 186 -24.78 -16.11 -40.12
CA ARG A 186 -25.54 -17.34 -40.40
C ARG A 186 -26.87 -17.30 -39.67
#